data_AF-A0A9D1QP79-F1
#
_entry.id   AF-A0A9D1QP79-F1
#
_cell.length_a   1.000
_cell.length_b   1.000
_cell.length_c   1.000
_cell.angle_alpha   90.00
_cell.angle_beta   90.00
_cell.angle_gamma   90.00
#
_symmetry.space_group_name_H-M   'P 1'
#
loop_
_entity.id
_entity.type
_entity.pdbx_description
1 polymer ?
#
loop_
_entity_poly.entity_id
_entity_poly.type
_entity_poly.pdbx_seq_one_letter_code
_entity_poly.pdbx_strand_id
1 'polypeptide(L)'
;MAEQNHAPVRTGALTLLIVVVVIGLALLAVLTFSTARADAAMADRYGQQVTAQTAIENQGEIWLSKVDEAIAQSTEDGTLVWDDLQARLPQGTVLDTRTGEVSVTLLSEEGNGSLYAAVTVQSDGRFTVTAWQLTTDWEEDTTLNVWQG
;
A
#
# COMPACT_ATOMS: atom_id res chain seq x y z
N MET A 1 35.37 -57.03 29.16
CA MET A 1 34.97 -56.89 27.75
C MET A 1 33.53 -57.33 27.66
N ALA A 2 32.59 -56.39 27.51
CA ALA A 2 31.17 -56.70 27.45
C ALA A 2 30.79 -57.02 26.00
N GLU A 3 30.35 -58.25 25.77
CA GLU A 3 29.84 -58.73 24.49
C GLU A 3 28.59 -57.91 24.12
N GLN A 4 28.64 -57.20 23.00
CA GLN A 4 27.49 -56.46 22.49
C GLN A 4 26.47 -57.46 21.94
N ASN A 5 25.45 -57.75 22.75
CA ASN A 5 24.27 -58.51 22.34
C ASN A 5 23.59 -57.81 21.16
N HIS A 6 23.81 -58.31 19.95
CA HIS A 6 23.07 -57.91 18.76
C HIS A 6 21.70 -58.59 18.81
N ALA A 7 20.73 -57.93 19.44
CA ALA A 7 19.33 -58.35 19.34
C ALA A 7 18.90 -58.25 17.86
N PRO A 8 18.39 -59.32 17.23
CA PRO A 8 17.96 -59.26 15.83
C PRO A 8 16.79 -58.30 15.72
N VAL A 9 16.98 -57.17 15.04
CA VAL A 9 15.92 -56.19 14.79
C VAL A 9 14.82 -56.91 14.00
N ARG A 10 13.65 -57.12 14.61
CA ARG A 10 12.48 -57.68 13.93
C ARG A 10 12.17 -56.78 12.74
N THR A 11 12.31 -57.31 11.52
CA THR A 11 12.20 -56.58 10.25
C THR A 11 10.92 -55.75 10.13
N GLY A 12 9.84 -56.17 10.80
CA GLY A 12 8.56 -55.44 10.87
C GLY A 12 8.58 -54.13 11.68
N ALA A 13 9.42 -54.01 12.71
CA ALA A 13 9.51 -52.77 13.51
C ALA A 13 10.27 -51.67 12.74
N LEU A 14 11.31 -52.05 11.99
CA LEU A 14 12.05 -51.14 11.11
C LEU A 14 11.16 -50.59 10.00
N THR A 15 10.36 -51.45 9.35
CA THR A 15 9.43 -51.02 8.29
C THR A 15 8.37 -50.08 8.84
N LEU A 16 7.83 -50.36 10.03
CA LEU A 16 6.87 -49.47 10.69
C LEU A 16 7.46 -48.08 10.94
N LEU A 17 8.68 -48.01 11.47
CA LEU A 17 9.37 -46.74 11.72
C LEU A 17 9.54 -45.95 10.42
N ILE A 18 10.04 -46.60 9.37
CA ILE A 18 10.22 -45.97 8.05
C ILE A 18 8.90 -45.42 7.52
N VAL A 19 7.81 -46.21 7.59
CA VAL A 19 6.49 -45.77 7.13
C VAL A 19 6.00 -44.55 7.91
N VAL A 20 6.12 -44.54 9.24
CA VAL A 20 5.72 -43.39 10.06
C VAL A 20 6.53 -42.15 9.71
N VAL A 21 7.85 -42.29 9.52
CA VAL A 21 8.72 -41.17 9.12
C VAL A 21 8.32 -40.65 7.72
N VAL A 22 8.08 -41.52 6.75
CA VAL A 22 7.68 -41.13 5.39
C VAL A 22 6.34 -40.41 5.41
N ILE A 23 5.35 -40.91 6.17
CA ILE A 23 4.05 -40.23 6.33
C ILE A 23 4.25 -38.86 6.99
N GLY A 24 5.09 -38.79 8.03
CA GLY A 24 5.44 -37.52 8.68
C GLY A 24 6.03 -36.51 7.72
N LEU A 25 7.01 -36.92 6.90
CA LEU A 25 7.63 -36.07 5.89
C LEU A 25 6.62 -35.64 4.81
N ALA A 26 5.72 -36.53 4.39
CA ALA A 26 4.67 -36.20 3.44
C ALA A 26 3.71 -35.14 3.99
N LEU A 27 3.28 -35.28 5.25
CA LEU A 27 2.43 -34.29 5.91
C LEU A 27 3.14 -32.94 6.05
N LEU A 28 4.41 -32.93 6.47
CA LEU A 28 5.21 -31.70 6.55
C LEU A 28 5.38 -31.03 5.18
N ALA A 29 5.54 -31.80 4.11
CA ALA A 29 5.65 -31.27 2.76
C ALA A 29 4.33 -30.63 2.30
N VAL A 30 3.19 -31.29 2.55
CA VAL A 30 1.86 -30.74 2.20
C VAL A 30 1.57 -29.47 2.99
N LEU A 31 1.87 -29.45 4.29
CA LEU A 31 1.70 -28.27 5.13
C LEU A 31 2.57 -27.11 4.64
N THR A 32 3.86 -27.36 4.36
CA THR A 32 4.77 -26.34 3.80
C THR A 32 4.25 -25.76 2.49
N PHE A 33 3.76 -26.62 1.59
CA PHE A 33 3.20 -26.17 0.31
C PHE A 33 1.93 -25.33 0.48
N SER A 34 1.05 -25.73 1.41
CA SER A 34 -0.17 -24.96 1.73
C SER A 34 0.17 -23.57 2.28
N THR A 35 1.12 -23.49 3.21
CA THR A 35 1.59 -22.20 3.76
C THR A 35 2.20 -21.32 2.68
N ALA A 36 3.09 -21.87 1.84
CA ALA A 36 3.72 -21.11 0.76
C ALA A 36 2.70 -20.53 -0.23
N ARG A 37 1.62 -21.27 -0.53
CA ARG A 37 0.54 -20.77 -1.39
C ARG A 37 -0.26 -19.65 -0.72
N ALA A 38 -0.53 -19.76 0.58
CA ALA A 38 -1.21 -18.70 1.34
C ALA A 38 -0.35 -17.44 1.37
N ASP A 39 0.95 -17.58 1.62
CA ASP A 39 1.91 -16.47 1.64
C ASP A 39 1.98 -15.77 0.28
N ALA A 40 2.03 -16.55 -0.82
CA ALA A 40 2.00 -15.99 -2.17
C ALA A 40 0.71 -15.19 -2.43
N ALA A 41 -0.45 -15.74 -2.08
CA ALA A 41 -1.73 -15.05 -2.25
C ALA A 41 -1.82 -13.75 -1.43
N MET A 42 -1.27 -13.76 -0.20
CA MET A 42 -1.19 -12.54 0.62
C MET A 42 -0.23 -11.51 0.02
N ALA A 43 0.93 -11.94 -0.48
CA ALA A 43 1.90 -11.06 -1.12
C ALA A 43 1.32 -10.39 -2.37
N ASP A 44 0.55 -11.14 -3.19
CA ASP A 44 -0.11 -10.59 -4.37
C ASP A 44 -1.12 -9.50 -4.00
N ARG A 45 -1.96 -9.75 -2.99
CA ARG A 45 -2.95 -8.76 -2.51
C ARG A 45 -2.28 -7.51 -1.95
N TYR A 46 -1.22 -7.71 -1.15
CA TYR A 46 -0.42 -6.61 -0.62
C TYR A 46 0.22 -5.79 -1.74
N GLY A 47 0.77 -6.45 -2.77
CA GLY A 47 1.35 -5.80 -3.93
C GLY A 47 0.33 -4.96 -4.71
N GLN A 48 -0.88 -5.47 -4.91
CA GLN A 48 -1.97 -4.73 -5.54
C GLN A 48 -2.35 -3.48 -4.72
N GLN A 49 -2.50 -3.63 -3.41
CA GLN A 49 -2.83 -2.51 -2.52
C GLN A 49 -1.75 -1.41 -2.55
N VAL A 50 -0.48 -1.78 -2.45
CA VAL A 50 0.63 -0.83 -2.52
C VAL A 50 0.68 -0.14 -3.88
N THR A 51 0.46 -0.89 -4.96
CA THR A 51 0.44 -0.33 -6.33
C THR A 51 -0.65 0.73 -6.48
N ALA A 52 -1.88 0.42 -6.03
CA ALA A 52 -3.01 1.35 -6.06
C ALA A 52 -2.72 2.61 -5.23
N GLN A 53 -2.18 2.45 -4.01
CA GLN A 53 -1.79 3.57 -3.16
C GLN A 53 -0.72 4.46 -3.81
N THR A 54 0.35 3.86 -4.33
CA THR A 54 1.44 4.61 -4.97
C THR A 54 0.97 5.35 -6.23
N ALA A 55 0.01 4.80 -6.97
CA ALA A 55 -0.57 5.48 -8.13
C ALA A 55 -1.22 6.82 -7.73
N ILE A 56 -2.02 6.84 -6.66
CA ILE A 56 -2.67 8.06 -6.17
C ILE A 56 -1.65 9.03 -5.57
N GLU A 57 -0.67 8.53 -4.81
CA GLU A 57 0.41 9.37 -4.27
C GLU A 57 1.20 10.06 -5.39
N ASN A 58 1.50 9.35 -6.47
CA ASN A 58 2.17 9.93 -7.64
C ASN A 58 1.32 11.05 -8.29
N GLN A 59 0.00 10.86 -8.40
CA GLN A 59 -0.88 11.94 -8.86
C GLN A 59 -0.82 13.17 -7.93
N GLY A 60 -0.73 12.95 -6.61
CA GLY A 60 -0.51 14.00 -5.61
C GLY A 60 0.80 14.76 -5.84
N GLU A 61 1.89 14.05 -6.08
CA GLU A 61 3.21 14.66 -6.34
C GLU A 61 3.22 15.44 -7.66
N ILE A 62 2.56 14.92 -8.70
CA ILE A 62 2.37 15.63 -9.97
C ILE A 62 1.56 16.90 -9.76
N TRP A 63 0.49 16.85 -8.97
CA TRP A 63 -0.29 18.04 -8.61
C TRP A 63 0.57 19.06 -7.87
N LEU A 64 1.35 18.62 -6.87
CA LEU A 64 2.22 19.48 -6.08
C LEU A 64 3.27 20.18 -6.95
N SER A 65 3.87 19.44 -7.89
CA SER A 65 4.80 20.01 -8.88
C SER A 65 4.16 21.07 -9.76
N LYS A 66 2.90 20.91 -10.16
CA LYS A 66 2.18 21.92 -10.96
C LYS A 66 1.79 23.13 -10.12
N VAL A 67 1.50 22.95 -8.84
CA VAL A 67 1.24 24.05 -7.91
C VAL A 67 2.52 24.86 -7.69
N ASP A 68 3.66 24.20 -7.49
CA ASP A 68 4.98 24.87 -7.38
C ASP A 68 5.29 25.68 -8.66
N GLU A 69 5.09 25.08 -9.84
CA GLU A 69 5.25 25.77 -11.12
C GLU A 69 4.32 27.00 -11.23
N ALA A 70 3.05 26.86 -10.86
CA ALA A 70 2.09 27.97 -10.89
C ALA A 70 2.50 29.10 -9.93
N ILE A 71 2.95 28.77 -8.72
CA ILE A 71 3.43 29.76 -7.74
C ILE A 71 4.66 30.51 -8.27
N ALA A 72 5.63 29.79 -8.85
CA ALA A 72 6.83 30.38 -9.43
C ALA A 72 6.50 31.33 -10.59
N GLN A 73 5.54 30.97 -11.44
CA GLN A 73 5.11 31.81 -12.57
C GLN A 73 4.28 33.01 -12.15
N SER A 74 3.57 32.92 -11.01
CA SER A 74 2.74 33.99 -10.46
C SER A 74 3.46 34.88 -9.45
N THR A 75 4.75 34.66 -9.23
CA THR A 75 5.57 35.49 -8.34
C THR A 75 6.39 36.49 -9.16
N GLU A 76 6.09 37.77 -8.99
CA GLU A 76 6.80 38.88 -9.64
C GLU A 76 7.56 39.69 -8.57
N ASP A 77 8.85 39.95 -8.79
CA ASP A 77 9.72 40.67 -7.84
C ASP A 77 9.65 40.16 -6.38
N GLY A 78 9.46 38.84 -6.21
CA GLY A 78 9.35 38.20 -4.90
C GLY A 78 7.99 38.39 -4.21
N THR A 79 6.99 38.87 -4.95
CA THR A 79 5.61 39.03 -4.47
C THR A 79 4.65 38.20 -5.32
N LEU A 80 3.85 37.37 -4.67
CA LEU A 80 2.84 36.54 -5.31
C LEU A 80 1.64 37.38 -5.77
N VAL A 81 1.23 37.18 -7.02
CA VAL A 81 0.02 37.74 -7.61
C VAL A 81 -1.09 36.69 -7.55
N TRP A 82 -2.02 36.84 -6.60
CA TRP A 82 -3.08 35.85 -6.33
C TRP A 82 -4.02 35.57 -7.51
N ASP A 83 -4.38 36.60 -8.27
CA ASP A 83 -5.25 36.44 -9.44
C ASP A 83 -4.57 35.65 -10.57
N ASP A 84 -3.26 35.82 -10.75
CA ASP A 84 -2.49 35.05 -11.73
C ASP A 84 -2.30 33.61 -11.25
N LEU A 85 -2.05 33.40 -9.96
CA LEU A 85 -1.99 32.05 -9.38
C LEU A 85 -3.31 31.29 -9.62
N GLN A 86 -4.44 31.92 -9.30
CA GLN A 86 -5.77 31.34 -9.50
C GLN A 86 -6.01 30.89 -10.95
N ALA A 87 -5.49 31.64 -11.93
CA ALA A 87 -5.63 31.32 -13.35
C ALA A 87 -4.73 30.17 -13.82
N ARG A 88 -3.63 29.91 -13.11
CA ARG A 88 -2.63 28.87 -13.46
C ARG A 88 -2.80 27.56 -12.71
N LEU A 89 -3.56 27.55 -11.61
CA LEU A 89 -3.75 26.34 -10.82
C LEU A 89 -4.35 25.19 -11.65
N PRO A 90 -3.93 23.93 -11.39
CA PRO A 90 -4.51 22.77 -12.05
C PRO A 90 -6.02 22.67 -11.86
N GLN A 91 -6.72 22.10 -12.84
CA GLN A 91 -8.16 21.87 -12.74
C GLN A 91 -8.51 21.04 -11.50
N GLY A 92 -9.64 21.37 -10.87
CA GLY A 92 -10.10 20.72 -9.63
C GLY A 92 -9.40 21.22 -8.37
N THR A 93 -8.43 22.14 -8.48
CA THR A 93 -7.81 22.79 -7.33
C THR A 93 -8.68 23.92 -6.81
N VAL A 94 -8.80 24.01 -5.49
CA VAL A 94 -9.50 25.07 -4.77
C VAL A 94 -8.46 25.99 -4.15
N LEU A 95 -8.61 27.31 -4.32
CA LEU A 95 -7.79 28.33 -3.65
C LEU A 95 -8.68 29.16 -2.72
N ASP A 96 -8.35 29.18 -1.43
CA ASP A 96 -8.87 30.17 -0.48
C ASP A 96 -7.87 31.33 -0.39
N THR A 97 -8.15 32.43 -1.08
CA THR A 97 -7.29 33.63 -1.13
C THR A 97 -7.16 34.34 0.23
N ARG A 98 -8.04 34.06 1.19
CA ARG A 98 -7.97 34.64 2.54
C ARG A 98 -6.96 33.92 3.42
N THR A 99 -6.82 32.61 3.25
CA THR A 99 -5.88 31.78 4.03
C THR A 99 -4.61 31.45 3.26
N GLY A 100 -4.62 31.60 1.94
CA GLY A 100 -3.56 31.12 1.05
C GLY A 100 -3.59 29.59 0.86
N GLU A 101 -4.66 28.91 1.26
CA GLU A 101 -4.78 27.47 1.13
C GLU A 101 -5.12 27.08 -0.31
N VAL A 102 -4.32 26.17 -0.87
CA VAL A 102 -4.51 25.57 -2.19
C VAL A 102 -4.67 24.07 -1.98
N SER A 103 -5.83 23.52 -2.31
CA SER A 103 -6.16 22.12 -2.03
C SER A 103 -6.81 21.40 -3.19
N VAL A 104 -6.70 20.07 -3.18
CA VAL A 104 -7.30 19.18 -4.17
C VAL A 104 -7.75 17.88 -3.50
N THR A 105 -8.80 17.28 -4.05
CA THR A 105 -9.16 15.88 -3.78
C THR A 105 -8.95 15.08 -5.06
N LEU A 106 -7.98 14.18 -5.05
CA LEU A 106 -7.67 13.28 -6.16
C LEU A 106 -8.37 11.95 -5.94
N LEU A 107 -9.00 11.40 -6.96
CA LEU A 107 -9.67 10.11 -6.90
C LEU A 107 -8.82 9.05 -7.57
N SER A 108 -8.79 7.85 -6.98
CA SER A 108 -8.18 6.68 -7.59
C SER A 108 -8.82 6.37 -8.94
N GLU A 109 -8.01 6.11 -9.97
CA GLU A 109 -8.52 5.59 -11.26
C GLU A 109 -9.21 4.23 -11.10
N GLU A 110 -8.78 3.44 -10.11
CA GLU A 110 -9.36 2.15 -9.78
C GLU A 110 -10.59 2.27 -8.86
N GLY A 111 -10.97 3.48 -8.45
CA GLY A 111 -12.19 3.77 -7.69
C GLY A 111 -12.16 3.39 -6.20
N ASN A 112 -11.02 2.92 -5.68
CA ASN A 112 -10.90 2.39 -4.30
C ASN A 112 -10.29 3.36 -3.28
N GLY A 113 -10.25 4.65 -3.56
CA GLY A 113 -9.69 5.62 -2.64
C GLY A 113 -9.55 7.02 -3.20
N SER A 114 -9.12 7.93 -2.32
CA SER A 114 -8.87 9.32 -2.64
C SER A 114 -7.68 9.87 -1.85
N LEU A 115 -7.05 10.91 -2.37
CA LEU A 115 -6.03 11.70 -1.67
C LEU A 115 -6.51 13.14 -1.55
N TYR A 116 -6.65 13.61 -0.32
CA TYR A 116 -6.76 15.03 -0.03
C TYR A 116 -5.36 15.61 0.18
N ALA A 117 -4.97 16.55 -0.68
CA ALA A 117 -3.70 17.26 -0.59
C ALA A 117 -3.97 18.76 -0.46
N ALA A 118 -3.25 19.42 0.46
CA ALA A 118 -3.35 20.86 0.65
C ALA A 118 -1.98 21.48 0.94
N VAL A 119 -1.78 22.68 0.42
CA VAL A 119 -0.63 23.53 0.73
C VAL A 119 -1.12 24.90 1.18
N THR A 120 -0.34 25.57 2.02
CA THR A 120 -0.53 26.99 2.33
C THR A 120 0.57 27.80 1.69
N VAL A 121 0.19 28.71 0.80
CA VAL A 121 1.07 29.60 0.05
C VAL A 121 1.19 30.93 0.80
N GLN A 122 2.41 31.45 0.89
CA GLN A 122 2.75 32.75 1.46
C GLN A 122 2.81 33.81 0.35
N SER A 123 2.66 35.08 0.71
CA SER A 123 2.74 36.20 -0.24
C SER A 123 4.11 36.37 -0.91
N ASP A 124 5.15 35.71 -0.40
CA ASP A 124 6.50 35.70 -0.95
C ASP A 124 6.76 34.55 -1.95
N GLY A 125 5.73 33.78 -2.28
CA GLY A 125 5.84 32.64 -3.21
C GLY A 125 6.37 31.36 -2.58
N ARG A 126 6.60 31.30 -1.26
CA ARG A 126 6.90 30.02 -0.59
C ARG A 126 5.61 29.31 -0.19
N PHE A 127 5.63 27.99 -0.15
CA PHE A 127 4.51 27.21 0.37
C PHE A 127 4.96 26.15 1.37
N THR A 128 4.00 25.61 2.10
CA THR A 128 4.17 24.45 2.99
C THR A 128 3.01 23.50 2.77
N VAL A 129 3.31 22.20 2.69
CA VAL A 129 2.29 21.15 2.66
C VAL A 129 1.62 21.07 4.02
N THR A 130 0.31 21.25 4.06
CA THR A 130 -0.50 21.25 5.30
C THR A 130 -1.39 20.03 5.43
N ALA A 131 -1.74 19.38 4.32
CA ALA A 131 -2.46 18.12 4.34
C ALA A 131 -1.94 17.16 3.27
N TRP A 132 -1.82 15.90 3.66
CA TRP A 132 -1.58 14.76 2.78
C TRP A 132 -2.29 13.54 3.35
N GLN A 133 -3.55 13.36 2.96
CA GLN A 133 -4.45 12.39 3.58
C GLN A 133 -4.98 11.42 2.54
N LEU A 134 -4.40 10.23 2.53
CA LEU A 134 -4.90 9.11 1.73
C LEU A 134 -6.05 8.43 2.46
N THR A 135 -7.18 8.28 1.77
CA THR A 135 -8.37 7.57 2.25
C THR A 135 -8.64 6.41 1.30
N THR A 136 -8.85 5.23 1.85
CA THR A 136 -9.28 4.05 1.09
C THR A 136 -10.75 3.85 1.34
N ASP A 137 -11.55 3.78 0.27
CA ASP A 137 -12.94 3.36 0.38
C ASP A 137 -12.93 1.84 0.51
N TRP A 138 -13.03 1.38 1.76
CA TRP A 138 -13.08 -0.05 2.05
C TRP A 138 -14.47 -0.57 1.69
N GLU A 139 -14.56 -1.39 0.66
CA GLU A 139 -15.75 -2.18 0.35
C GLU A 139 -15.59 -3.58 0.97
N GLU A 140 -16.61 -4.01 1.72
CA GLU A 140 -16.59 -5.29 2.44
C GLU A 140 -16.51 -6.47 1.46
N ASP A 141 -15.53 -7.36 1.67
CA ASP A 141 -15.42 -8.59 0.90
C ASP A 141 -16.54 -9.57 1.30
N THR A 142 -17.67 -9.47 0.60
CA THR A 142 -18.84 -10.34 0.79
C THR A 142 -18.64 -11.77 0.28
N THR A 143 -17.48 -12.09 -0.31
CA THR A 143 -17.19 -13.45 -0.80
C THR A 143 -16.67 -14.38 0.30
N LEU A 144 -16.26 -13.81 1.44
CA LEU A 144 -15.89 -14.58 2.61
C LEU A 144 -17.15 -15.11 3.31
N ASN A 145 -17.44 -16.41 3.17
CA ASN A 145 -18.42 -17.11 4.01
C ASN A 145 -17.87 -17.19 5.45
N VAL A 146 -17.98 -16.10 6.20
CA VAL A 146 -17.77 -16.11 7.64
C VAL A 146 -18.88 -16.95 8.30
N TRP A 147 -18.47 -17.89 9.14
CA TRP A 147 -19.39 -18.77 9.88
C TRP A 147 -20.41 -17.92 10.67
N GLN A 148 -21.71 -18.19 10.48
CA GLN A 148 -22.80 -17.35 11.01
C GLN A 148 -23.33 -17.74 12.40
N GLY A 149 -22.66 -18.65 13.10
CA GLY A 149 -23.23 -19.30 14.30
C GLY A 149 -23.74 -20.70 14.04
#